data_AF-A0A7M2RM99-F1
#
_entry.id   AF-A0A7M2RM99-F1
#
_cell.length_a   1.000
_cell.length_b   1.000
_cell.length_c   1.000
_cell.angle_alpha   90.00
_cell.angle_beta   90.00
_cell.angle_gamma   90.00
#
_symmetry.space_group_name_H-M   'P 1'
#
loop_
_entity.id
_entity.type
_entity.pdbx_description
1 polymer ?
#
loop_
_entity_poly.entity_id
_entity_poly.type
_entity_poly.pdbx_seq_one_letter_code
_entity_poly.pdbx_strand_id
1 'polypeptide(L)'
;MHILNDENGNPIAHGGQDKEHPSRTKKEENIALLQFMLSHNEHHAEELEEMAHQLKEQGMGDAAKKISEAVENFNEGNKRLSLALTLVKR
;
A
#
# COMPACT_ATOMS: atom_id res chain seq x y z
N MET A 1 4.71 -28.74 -4.48
CA MET A 1 4.37 -28.63 -5.92
C MET A 1 2.94 -29.11 -6.08
N HIS A 2 1.98 -28.20 -6.24
CA HIS A 2 0.61 -28.59 -6.59
C HIS A 2 0.53 -28.74 -8.11
N ILE A 3 0.22 -29.94 -8.59
CA ILE A 3 -0.06 -30.17 -10.03
C ILE A 3 -1.55 -29.94 -10.21
N LEU A 4 -1.91 -29.04 -11.12
CA LEU A 4 -3.28 -28.83 -11.57
C LEU A 4 -3.43 -29.49 -12.94
N ASN A 5 -4.52 -30.21 -13.11
CA ASN A 5 -4.87 -30.86 -14.37
C ASN A 5 -5.99 -30.06 -15.05
N ASP A 6 -6.01 -30.04 -16.38
CA ASP A 6 -7.12 -29.44 -17.13
C ASP A 6 -8.39 -30.31 -17.08
N GLU A 7 -9.46 -29.81 -17.68
CA GLU A 7 -10.76 -30.49 -17.79
C GLU A 7 -10.70 -31.84 -18.53
N ASN A 8 -9.60 -32.14 -19.23
CA ASN A 8 -9.34 -33.40 -19.91
C ASN A 8 -8.32 -34.27 -19.16
N GLY A 9 -7.94 -33.88 -17.95
CA GLY A 9 -7.02 -34.62 -17.08
C GLY A 9 -5.54 -34.48 -17.44
N ASN A 10 -5.18 -33.63 -18.40
CA ASN A 10 -3.79 -33.43 -18.77
C ASN A 10 -3.09 -32.53 -17.74
N PRO A 11 -1.86 -32.86 -17.33
CA PRO A 11 -1.12 -32.03 -16.39
C PRO A 11 -0.78 -30.70 -17.06
N ILE A 12 -1.29 -29.60 -16.51
CA ILE A 12 -0.93 -28.26 -16.96
C ILE A 12 0.36 -27.89 -16.21
N ALA A 13 1.46 -27.72 -16.94
CA ALA A 13 2.69 -27.20 -16.37
C ALA A 13 2.50 -25.70 -16.04
N HIS A 14 2.02 -25.40 -14.83
CA HIS A 14 2.04 -24.02 -14.35
C HIS A 14 3.36 -23.74 -13.64
N GLY A 15 4.27 -23.04 -14.31
CA GLY A 15 5.46 -22.46 -13.68
C GLY A 15 6.76 -22.65 -14.45
N GLY A 16 6.76 -22.34 -15.75
CA GLY A 16 7.96 -22.24 -16.57
C GLY A 16 8.05 -20.86 -17.20
N GLN A 17 8.03 -19.82 -16.38
CA GLN A 17 8.51 -18.49 -16.78
C GLN A 17 9.28 -17.92 -15.59
N ASP A 18 10.54 -18.37 -15.45
CA ASP A 18 11.61 -17.48 -15.03
C ASP A 18 11.64 -16.33 -16.04
N LYS A 19 10.72 -15.38 -15.89
CA LYS A 19 10.94 -14.06 -16.46
C LYS A 19 12.16 -13.56 -15.71
N GLU A 20 13.29 -13.47 -16.40
CA GLU A 20 14.40 -12.62 -16.02
C GLU A 20 13.85 -11.21 -15.80
N HIS A 21 13.26 -10.99 -14.62
CA HIS A 21 13.15 -9.68 -14.07
C HIS A 21 14.60 -9.24 -13.88
N PRO A 22 15.04 -8.12 -14.48
CA PRO A 22 16.35 -7.57 -14.14
C PRO A 22 16.40 -7.52 -12.62
N SER A 23 17.39 -8.20 -12.03
CA SER A 23 17.53 -8.32 -10.59
C SER A 23 17.56 -6.90 -10.04
N ARG A 24 16.43 -6.44 -9.48
CA ARG A 24 16.34 -5.12 -8.88
C ARG A 24 17.34 -5.13 -7.74
N THR A 25 18.19 -4.14 -7.72
CA THR A 25 19.06 -3.92 -6.57
C THR A 25 18.21 -3.77 -5.31
N LYS A 26 18.76 -4.12 -4.15
CA LYS A 26 18.07 -3.88 -2.86
C LYS A 26 17.64 -2.42 -2.69
N LYS A 27 18.39 -1.48 -3.28
CA LYS A 27 18.03 -0.05 -3.33
C LYS A 27 16.73 0.17 -4.11
N GLU A 28 16.60 -0.41 -5.31
CA GLU A 28 15.40 -0.28 -6.13
C GLU A 28 14.17 -0.95 -5.51
N GLU A 29 14.34 -2.11 -4.86
CA GLU A 29 13.28 -2.76 -4.10
C GLU A 29 12.78 -1.85 -2.96
N ASN A 30 13.69 -1.26 -2.19
CA ASN A 30 13.34 -0.35 -1.11
C ASN A 30 12.67 0.94 -1.61
N ILE A 31 13.12 1.49 -2.74
CA ILE A 31 12.49 2.67 -3.36
C ILE A 31 11.06 2.34 -3.79
N ALA A 32 10.85 1.20 -4.46
CA ALA A 32 9.54 0.77 -4.89
C ALA A 32 8.59 0.54 -3.71
N LEU A 33 9.08 -0.12 -2.65
CA LEU A 33 8.31 -0.36 -1.44
C LEU A 33 7.97 0.95 -0.72
N LEU A 34 8.93 1.87 -0.57
CA LEU A 34 8.69 3.18 0.05
C LEU A 34 7.65 4.00 -0.73
N GLN A 35 7.72 3.97 -2.05
CA GLN A 35 6.75 4.66 -2.91
C GLN A 35 5.35 4.05 -2.77
N PHE A 36 5.25 2.72 -2.69
CA PHE A 36 3.99 2.03 -2.41
C PHE A 36 3.43 2.42 -1.02
N MET A 37 4.26 2.38 0.02
CA MET A 37 3.83 2.70 1.40
C MET A 37 3.34 4.15 1.53
N LEU A 38 4.00 5.09 0.84
CA LEU A 38 3.55 6.49 0.79
C LEU A 38 2.15 6.60 0.17
N SER A 39 1.97 6.06 -1.03
CA SER A 39 0.68 6.11 -1.73
C SER A 39 -0.43 5.38 -0.97
N HIS A 40 -0.11 4.27 -0.31
CA HIS A 40 -1.05 3.51 0.50
C HIS A 40 -1.51 4.29 1.74
N ASN A 41 -0.58 4.97 2.41
CA ASN A 41 -0.90 5.81 3.54
C ASN A 41 -1.70 7.05 3.15
N GLU A 42 -1.44 7.64 1.97
CA GLU A 42 -2.24 8.75 1.43
C GLU A 42 -3.68 8.31 1.21
N HIS A 43 -3.89 7.14 0.60
CA HIS A 43 -5.22 6.59 0.40
C HIS A 43 -5.95 6.31 1.73
N HIS A 44 -5.26 5.71 2.71
CA HIS A 44 -5.85 5.52 4.03
C HIS A 44 -6.22 6.82 4.72
N ALA A 45 -5.44 7.88 4.57
CA ALA A 45 -5.77 9.19 5.13
C ALA A 45 -7.08 9.73 4.54
N GLU A 46 -7.29 9.57 3.23
CA GLU A 46 -8.52 9.96 2.54
C GLU A 46 -9.74 9.14 3.01
N GLU A 47 -9.62 7.81 3.07
CA GLU A 47 -10.70 6.93 3.54
C GLU A 47 -11.08 7.22 5.00
N LEU A 48 -10.08 7.47 5.85
CA LEU A 48 -10.31 7.81 7.25
C LEU A 48 -10.94 9.19 7.42
N GLU A 49 -10.59 10.17 6.57
CA GLU A 49 -11.24 11.48 6.58
C GLU A 49 -12.72 11.38 6.23
N GLU A 50 -13.07 10.59 5.20
CA GLU A 50 -14.47 10.32 4.86
C GLU A 50 -15.21 9.64 6.02
N MET A 51 -14.59 8.63 6.66
CA MET A 51 -15.17 7.96 7.82
C MET A 51 -15.39 8.92 9.00
N ALA A 52 -14.44 9.83 9.26
CA ALA A 52 -14.60 10.84 10.30
C ALA A 52 -15.79 11.76 10.02
N HIS A 53 -16.00 12.15 8.76
CA HIS A 53 -17.16 12.93 8.35
C HIS A 53 -18.47 12.18 8.63
N GLN A 54 -18.58 10.92 8.18
CA GLN A 54 -19.77 10.09 8.38
C GLN A 54 -20.09 9.88 9.86
N LEU A 55 -19.08 9.61 10.70
CA LEU A 55 -19.27 9.43 12.14
C LEU A 55 -19.73 10.72 12.83
N LYS A 56 -19.24 11.88 12.38
CA LYS A 56 -19.68 13.18 12.87
C LYS A 56 -21.16 13.42 12.56
N GLU A 57 -21.61 13.09 11.36
CA GLU A 57 -23.02 13.19 10.96
C GLU A 57 -23.93 12.25 11.77
N GLN A 58 -23.41 11.08 12.17
CA GLN A 58 -24.10 10.13 13.05
C GLN A 58 -24.10 10.53 14.54
N GLY A 59 -23.57 11.71 14.89
CA GLY A 59 -23.50 12.19 16.27
C GLY A 59 -22.35 11.58 17.10
N MET A 60 -21.46 10.82 16.48
CA MET A 60 -20.29 10.20 17.12
C MET A 60 -19.07 11.13 17.09
N GLY A 61 -19.24 12.36 17.56
CA GLY A 61 -18.24 13.43 17.44
C GLY A 61 -16.86 13.11 18.05
N ASP A 62 -16.82 12.40 19.18
CA ASP A 62 -15.56 12.01 19.82
C ASP A 62 -14.78 11.00 18.98
N ALA A 63 -15.47 10.02 18.38
CA ALA A 63 -14.84 9.04 17.49
C ALA A 63 -14.32 9.71 16.21
N ALA A 64 -15.14 10.57 15.59
CA ALA A 64 -14.75 11.37 14.43
C ALA A 64 -13.48 12.19 14.71
N LYS A 65 -13.42 12.87 15.87
CA LYS A 65 -12.26 13.64 16.29
C LYS A 65 -11.00 12.77 16.40
N LYS A 66 -11.09 11.57 16.99
CA LYS A 66 -9.94 10.65 17.08
C LYS A 66 -9.44 10.17 15.72
N ILE A 67 -10.34 9.97 14.78
CA ILE A 67 -9.95 9.61 13.42
C ILE A 67 -9.29 10.80 12.71
N SER A 68 -9.81 12.03 12.86
CA SER A 68 -9.15 13.23 12.33
C SER A 68 -7.73 13.42 12.90
N GLU A 69 -7.53 13.21 14.21
CA GLU A 69 -6.19 13.21 14.82
C GLU A 69 -5.27 12.14 14.20
N ALA A 70 -5.80 10.97 13.83
CA ALA A 70 -5.02 9.93 13.14
C ALA A 70 -4.68 10.32 11.70
N VAL A 71 -5.61 10.93 10.95
CA VAL A 71 -5.39 11.47 9.60
C VAL A 71 -4.26 12.51 9.60
N GLU A 72 -4.23 13.41 10.58
CA GLU A 72 -3.14 14.39 10.74
C GLU A 72 -1.78 13.70 10.92
N ASN A 73 -1.72 12.63 11.71
CA ASN A 73 -0.50 11.84 11.90
C ASN A 73 -0.06 11.11 10.62
N PHE A 74 -1.02 10.57 9.84
CA PHE A 74 -0.73 10.01 8.52
C PHE A 74 -0.13 11.07 7.60
N ASN A 75 -0.73 12.24 7.50
CA ASN A 75 -0.28 13.33 6.64
C ASN A 75 1.13 13.81 7.02
N GLU A 76 1.43 13.93 8.32
CA GLU A 76 2.78 14.26 8.80
C GLU A 76 3.79 13.14 8.50
N GLY A 77 3.41 11.88 8.70
CA GLY A 77 4.20 10.71 8.29
C GLY A 77 4.51 10.73 6.80
N ASN A 78 3.51 10.99 5.96
CA ASN A 78 3.61 11.01 4.51
C ASN A 78 4.56 12.10 4.00
N LYS A 79 4.57 13.29 4.62
CA LYS A 79 5.59 14.33 4.32
C LYS A 79 7.00 13.83 4.55
N ARG A 80 7.25 13.13 5.67
CA ARG A 80 8.57 12.58 6.00
C ARG A 80 8.96 11.45 5.04
N LEU A 81 8.03 10.57 4.69
CA LEU A 81 8.23 9.50 3.71
C LEU A 81 8.53 10.07 2.31
N SER A 82 7.83 11.12 1.89
CA SER A 82 8.08 11.82 0.62
C SER A 82 9.49 12.44 0.56
N LEU A 83 9.93 13.08 1.65
CA LEU A 83 11.30 13.58 1.77
C LEU A 83 12.32 12.42 1.71
N ALA A 84 12.08 11.34 2.45
CA ALA A 84 12.94 10.16 2.41
C ALA A 84 13.02 9.58 0.99
N LEU A 85 11.90 9.47 0.28
CA LEU A 85 11.84 8.99 -1.10
C LEU A 85 12.66 9.86 -2.05
N THR A 86 12.61 11.18 -1.87
CA THR A 86 13.44 12.13 -2.63
C THR A 86 14.92 11.93 -2.35
N LEU A 87 15.31 11.69 -1.08
CA LEU A 87 16.71 11.50 -0.70
C LEU A 87 17.29 10.20 -1.25
N VAL A 88 16.52 9.09 -1.25
CA VAL A 88 17.02 7.79 -1.75
C VAL A 88 17.08 7.70 -3.27
N LYS A 89 16.32 8.53 -3.98
CA LYS A 89 16.34 8.62 -5.45
C LYS A 89 17.50 9.46 -6.01
N ARG A 90 18.22 10.19 -5.15
CA ARG A 90 19.46 10.89 -5.52
C ARG A 90 20.61 9.92 -5.77
#